data_AF-A0A8S8XZY0-F1
#
_entry.id   AF-A0A8S8XZY0-F1
#
_cell.length_a   1.000
_cell.length_b   1.000
_cell.length_c   1.000
_cell.angle_alpha   90.00
_cell.angle_beta   90.00
_cell.angle_gamma   90.00
#
_symmetry.space_group_name_H-M   'P 1'
#
loop_
_entity.id
_entity.type
_entity.pdbx_description
1 polymer ?
#
loop_
_entity_poly.entity_id
_entity_poly.type
_entity_poly.pdbx_seq_one_letter_code
_entity_poly.pdbx_strand_id
1 'polypeptide(L)'
;MVLITTLPLVFVAAFMVRLSRDAARVEDSGYNLQEIKALRTGFVVKVTFMLGGFTTLIGLSIAFGLSSPEMTLFNPETTNDRGVKIAAIGGPLMLLCHILSALFEGTIFTYAILKHEVMGIDERLRKGFTAAAFTGFGALSLLIASEAVETAIPGGGLVGGLIVGVPLIALRRPIFRVFSNLSTALMPEAHTTQELQYLEVFAAANADGIITSKERTMLDLQAKAFGINPDRQRHLEGFGEEAVE
;
A
#
# COMPACT_ATOMS: atom_id res chain seq x y z
N MET A 1 -7.19 10.20 -21.34
CA MET A 1 -6.66 10.25 -19.96
C MET A 1 -7.07 9.05 -19.13
N VAL A 2 -8.37 8.78 -18.88
CA VAL A 2 -8.83 7.64 -18.06
C VAL A 2 -8.34 6.27 -18.57
N LEU A 3 -8.35 6.02 -19.88
CA LEU A 3 -7.91 4.73 -20.44
C LEU A 3 -6.41 4.45 -20.20
N ILE A 4 -5.57 5.49 -20.26
CA ILE A 4 -4.12 5.36 -20.08
C ILE A 4 -3.79 5.02 -18.63
N THR A 5 -4.53 5.58 -17.68
CA THR A 5 -4.34 5.30 -16.25
C THR A 5 -4.92 3.95 -15.82
N THR A 6 -5.87 3.37 -16.56
CA THR A 6 -6.42 2.03 -16.27
C THR A 6 -5.45 0.87 -16.55
N LEU A 7 -4.59 0.99 -17.57
CA LEU A 7 -3.72 -0.10 -18.04
C LEU A 7 -2.77 -0.65 -16.95
N PRO A 8 -2.00 0.20 -16.23
CA PRO A 8 -1.17 -0.26 -15.12
C PRO A 8 -1.99 -0.92 -14.01
N LEU A 9 -3.22 -0.45 -13.79
CA LEU A 9 -4.09 -0.96 -12.74
C LEU A 9 -4.64 -2.35 -13.07
N VAL A 10 -4.99 -2.60 -14.33
CA VAL A 10 -5.37 -3.94 -14.81
C VAL A 10 -4.20 -4.91 -14.64
N PHE A 11 -2.97 -4.47 -14.95
CA PHE A 11 -1.77 -5.28 -14.72
C PHE A 11 -1.59 -5.64 -13.24
N VAL A 12 -1.71 -4.66 -12.33
CA VAL A 12 -1.60 -4.89 -10.88
C VAL A 12 -2.69 -5.85 -10.39
N ALA A 13 -3.94 -5.67 -10.82
CA ALA A 13 -5.03 -6.57 -10.45
C ALA A 13 -4.79 -8.00 -10.94
N ALA A 14 -4.34 -8.17 -12.19
CA ALA A 14 -4.00 -9.47 -12.77
C ALA A 14 -2.83 -10.14 -12.03
N PHE A 15 -1.80 -9.37 -11.70
CA PHE A 15 -0.66 -9.83 -10.89
C PHE A 15 -1.13 -10.31 -9.50
N MET A 16 -1.96 -9.53 -8.81
CA MET A 16 -2.50 -9.89 -7.49
C MET A 16 -3.38 -11.14 -7.54
N VAL A 17 -4.19 -11.32 -8.59
CA VAL A 17 -4.95 -12.55 -8.80
C VAL A 17 -4.01 -13.74 -8.95
N ARG A 18 -2.95 -13.61 -9.76
CA ARG A 18 -1.96 -14.67 -9.96
C ARG A 18 -1.21 -15.00 -8.65
N LEU A 19 -0.80 -13.99 -7.90
CA LEU A 19 -0.12 -14.16 -6.61
C LEU A 19 -1.02 -14.86 -5.58
N SER A 20 -2.31 -14.48 -5.51
CA SER A 20 -3.25 -15.07 -4.56
C SER A 20 -3.61 -16.54 -4.82
N ARG A 21 -3.33 -17.06 -6.02
CA ARG A 21 -3.58 -18.46 -6.37
C ARG A 21 -2.43 -19.38 -5.94
N ASP A 22 -1.24 -18.82 -5.73
CA ASP A 22 -0.03 -19.56 -5.41
C ASP A 22 0.25 -19.47 -3.90
N ALA A 23 -0.55 -20.17 -3.11
CA ALA A 23 -0.51 -20.10 -1.65
C ALA A 23 0.85 -20.52 -1.08
N ALA A 24 1.50 -21.52 -1.68
CA ALA A 24 2.81 -22.01 -1.27
C ALA A 24 3.89 -20.93 -1.38
N ARG A 25 3.87 -20.13 -2.45
CA ARG A 25 4.82 -19.03 -2.66
C ARG A 25 4.61 -17.86 -1.70
N VAL A 26 3.36 -17.61 -1.32
CA VAL A 26 2.98 -16.56 -0.37
C VAL A 26 3.41 -16.92 1.05
N GLU A 27 3.20 -18.18 1.43
CA GLU A 27 3.56 -18.72 2.74
C GLU A 27 5.09 -18.79 2.93
N ASP A 28 5.83 -19.21 1.91
CA ASP A 28 7.31 -19.19 1.90
C ASP A 28 7.90 -17.77 1.99
N SER A 29 7.15 -16.77 1.51
CA SER A 29 7.55 -15.36 1.58
C SER A 29 7.22 -14.70 2.94
N GLY A 30 6.57 -15.42 3.86
CA GLY A 30 6.14 -14.90 5.16
C GLY A 30 4.98 -13.90 5.10
N TYR A 31 4.30 -13.77 3.96
CA TYR A 31 3.13 -12.89 3.82
C TYR A 31 1.84 -13.63 4.16
N ASN A 32 0.88 -12.93 4.76
CA ASN A 32 -0.41 -13.52 5.06
C ASN A 32 -1.27 -13.60 3.78
N LEU A 33 -1.67 -14.82 3.42
CA LEU A 33 -2.54 -15.06 2.27
C LEU A 33 -3.89 -14.33 2.36
N GLN A 34 -4.40 -14.09 3.57
CA GLN A 34 -5.65 -13.35 3.78
C GLN A 34 -5.50 -11.85 3.45
N GLU A 35 -4.35 -11.25 3.78
CA GLU A 35 -4.03 -9.86 3.42
C GLU A 35 -3.93 -9.71 1.90
N ILE A 36 -3.21 -10.62 1.23
CA ILE A 36 -3.09 -10.60 -0.23
C ILE A 36 -4.44 -10.82 -0.92
N LYS A 37 -5.31 -11.66 -0.36
CA LYS A 37 -6.68 -11.85 -0.86
C LYS A 37 -7.53 -10.59 -0.67
N ALA A 38 -7.41 -9.88 0.45
CA ALA A 38 -8.09 -8.61 0.67
C ALA A 38 -7.59 -7.53 -0.31
N LEU A 39 -6.27 -7.39 -0.44
CA LEU A 39 -5.61 -6.46 -1.35
C LEU A 39 -6.02 -6.70 -2.81
N ARG A 40 -5.97 -7.97 -3.25
CA ARG A 40 -6.48 -8.40 -4.55
C ARG A 40 -7.93 -7.97 -4.76
N THR A 41 -8.79 -8.19 -3.76
CA THR A 41 -10.22 -7.88 -3.87
C THR A 41 -10.43 -6.38 -4.07
N GLY A 42 -9.68 -5.52 -3.37
CA GLY A 42 -9.68 -4.07 -3.59
C GLY A 42 -9.32 -3.68 -5.03
N PHE A 43 -8.20 -4.18 -5.55
CA PHE A 43 -7.77 -3.89 -6.93
C PHE A 43 -8.73 -4.44 -7.99
N VAL A 44 -9.25 -5.66 -7.81
CA VAL A 44 -10.19 -6.29 -8.74
C VAL A 44 -11.51 -5.53 -8.79
N VAL A 45 -12.06 -5.14 -7.63
CA VAL A 45 -13.28 -4.33 -7.59
C VAL A 45 -13.06 -3.00 -8.30
N LYS A 46 -11.91 -2.36 -8.08
CA LYS A 46 -11.61 -1.07 -8.74
C LYS A 46 -11.54 -1.17 -10.25
N VAL A 47 -10.80 -2.16 -10.75
CA VAL A 47 -10.71 -2.43 -12.19
C VAL A 47 -12.09 -2.76 -12.77
N THR A 48 -12.91 -3.54 -12.06
CA THR A 48 -14.26 -3.92 -12.51
C THR A 48 -15.19 -2.72 -12.61
N PHE A 49 -15.20 -1.83 -11.62
CA PHE A 49 -16.03 -0.61 -11.66
C PHE A 49 -15.54 0.40 -12.71
N MET A 50 -14.23 0.56 -12.89
CA MET A 50 -13.67 1.44 -13.93
C MET A 50 -13.98 0.93 -15.34
N LEU A 51 -13.70 -0.35 -15.61
CA LEU A 51 -14.01 -0.97 -16.91
C LEU A 51 -15.52 -1.02 -17.13
N GLY A 52 -16.31 -1.38 -16.11
CA GLY A 52 -17.77 -1.44 -16.17
C GLY A 52 -18.39 -0.08 -16.51
N GLY A 53 -17.94 0.99 -15.85
CA GLY A 53 -18.39 2.35 -16.16
C GLY A 53 -18.04 2.77 -17.60
N PHE A 54 -16.84 2.43 -18.06
CA PHE A 54 -16.40 2.72 -19.42
C PHE A 54 -17.15 1.90 -20.49
N THR A 55 -17.36 0.59 -20.26
CA THR A 55 -18.13 -0.26 -21.18
C THR A 55 -19.60 0.16 -21.23
N THR A 56 -20.16 0.62 -20.11
CA THR A 56 -21.53 1.14 -20.05
C THR A 56 -21.64 2.42 -20.87
N LEU A 57 -20.65 3.32 -20.78
CA LEU A 57 -20.59 4.53 -21.61
C LEU A 57 -20.53 4.18 -23.11
N ILE A 58 -19.63 3.28 -23.51
CA ILE A 58 -19.53 2.83 -24.91
C ILE A 58 -20.84 2.18 -25.37
N GLY A 59 -21.42 1.29 -24.56
CA GLY A 59 -22.68 0.62 -24.89
C GLY A 59 -23.83 1.61 -25.09
N LEU A 60 -23.92 2.64 -24.25
CA LEU A 60 -24.89 3.72 -24.39
C LEU A 60 -24.61 4.57 -25.65
N SER A 61 -23.34 4.88 -25.94
CA SER A 61 -22.97 5.62 -27.16
C SER A 61 -23.26 4.84 -28.45
N ILE A 62 -23.11 3.51 -28.45
CA ILE A 62 -23.45 2.67 -29.60
C ILE A 62 -24.97 2.55 -29.76
N ALA A 63 -25.71 2.33 -28.67
CA ALA A 63 -27.15 2.12 -28.72
C ALA A 63 -27.95 3.38 -29.11
N PHE A 64 -27.43 4.58 -28.81
CA PHE A 64 -28.16 5.83 -28.98
C PHE A 64 -27.44 6.88 -29.83
N GLY A 65 -26.23 6.58 -30.34
CA GLY A 65 -25.45 7.46 -31.20
C GLY A 65 -24.39 8.28 -30.45
N LEU A 66 -23.27 8.56 -31.12
CA LEU A 66 -22.19 9.42 -30.61
C LEU A 66 -22.58 10.89 -30.77
N SER A 67 -22.68 11.62 -29.66
CA SER A 67 -22.83 13.07 -29.68
C SER A 67 -21.53 13.72 -30.16
N SER A 68 -21.61 14.54 -31.20
CA SER A 68 -20.47 15.38 -31.62
C SER A 68 -20.14 16.43 -30.55
N PRO A 69 -18.92 17.00 -30.50
CA PRO A 69 -18.53 17.99 -29.48
C PRO A 69 -19.44 19.23 -29.39
N GLU A 70 -20.13 19.56 -30.48
CA GLU A 70 -21.08 20.68 -30.55
C GLU A 70 -22.49 20.33 -30.02
N MET A 71 -22.76 19.04 -29.84
CA MET A 71 -24.03 18.53 -29.32
C MET A 71 -24.00 18.50 -27.81
N THR A 72 -24.60 19.52 -27.19
CA THR A 72 -24.64 19.67 -25.74
C THR A 72 -26.08 19.83 -25.25
N LEU A 73 -26.28 19.59 -23.96
CA LEU A 73 -27.57 19.80 -23.31
C LEU A 73 -27.95 21.28 -23.19
N PHE A 74 -26.99 22.18 -23.42
CA PHE A 74 -27.12 23.63 -23.38
C PHE A 74 -27.37 24.25 -24.75
N ASN A 75 -27.33 23.46 -25.83
CA ASN A 75 -27.64 23.91 -27.18
C ASN A 75 -29.10 23.53 -27.52
N PRO A 76 -30.01 24.50 -27.67
CA PRO A 76 -31.44 24.25 -27.89
C PRO A 76 -31.74 23.43 -29.15
N GLU A 77 -30.86 23.43 -30.16
CA GLU A 77 -31.03 22.63 -31.38
C GLU A 77 -30.70 21.14 -31.16
N THR A 78 -29.87 20.82 -30.16
CA THR A 78 -29.40 19.46 -29.88
C THR A 78 -29.91 18.92 -28.54
N THR A 79 -30.51 19.75 -27.70
CA THR A 79 -31.03 19.37 -26.37
C THR A 79 -32.05 18.24 -26.42
N ASN A 80 -32.85 18.12 -27.49
CA ASN A 80 -33.87 17.09 -27.58
C ASN A 80 -33.36 15.75 -28.13
N ASP A 81 -32.10 15.69 -28.54
CA ASP A 81 -31.48 14.47 -29.03
C ASP A 81 -31.34 13.41 -27.92
N ARG A 82 -31.65 12.16 -28.24
CA ARG A 82 -31.60 11.05 -27.27
C ARG A 82 -30.17 10.72 -26.85
N GLY A 83 -29.20 10.81 -27.77
CA GLY A 83 -27.79 10.56 -27.48
C GLY A 83 -27.22 11.60 -26.51
N VAL A 84 -27.55 12.88 -26.71
CA VAL A 84 -27.12 13.98 -25.82
C VAL A 84 -27.65 13.82 -24.39
N LYS A 85 -28.94 13.48 -24.23
CA LYS A 85 -29.55 13.25 -22.90
C LYS A 85 -28.91 12.09 -22.16
N ILE A 86 -28.57 11.02 -22.89
CA ILE A 86 -27.96 9.81 -22.31
C ILE A 86 -26.49 10.04 -21.97
N ALA A 87 -25.73 10.72 -22.83
CA ALA A 87 -24.35 11.09 -22.55
C ALA A 87 -24.24 11.99 -21.31
N ALA A 88 -25.21 12.90 -21.13
CA ALA A 88 -25.27 13.78 -19.96
C ALA A 88 -25.57 13.05 -18.65
N ILE A 89 -26.19 11.86 -18.69
CA ILE A 89 -26.38 11.00 -17.50
C ILE A 89 -25.21 10.02 -17.36
N GLY A 90 -24.75 9.44 -18.47
CA GLY A 90 -23.68 8.45 -18.51
C GLY A 90 -22.31 8.99 -18.10
N GLY A 91 -21.98 10.24 -18.46
CA GLY A 91 -20.73 10.88 -18.05
C GLY A 91 -20.59 11.03 -16.53
N PRO A 92 -21.55 11.67 -15.84
CA PRO A 92 -21.58 11.74 -14.38
C PRO A 92 -21.64 10.37 -13.70
N LEU A 93 -22.38 9.41 -14.28
CA LEU A 93 -22.46 8.04 -13.75
C LEU A 93 -21.12 7.31 -13.84
N MET A 94 -20.35 7.49 -14.92
CA MET A 94 -19.00 6.97 -15.05
C MET A 94 -18.06 7.56 -13.99
N LEU A 95 -18.14 8.88 -13.76
CA LEU A 95 -17.38 9.55 -12.70
C LEU A 95 -17.76 9.01 -11.32
N LEU A 96 -19.05 8.78 -11.06
CA LEU A 96 -19.54 8.19 -9.81
C LEU A 96 -19.00 6.76 -9.61
N CYS A 97 -19.04 5.91 -10.63
CA CYS A 97 -18.43 4.58 -10.57
C CYS A 97 -16.94 4.66 -10.22
N HIS A 98 -16.24 5.66 -10.76
CA HIS A 98 -14.82 5.85 -10.50
C HIS A 98 -14.54 6.28 -9.05
N ILE A 99 -15.34 7.20 -8.50
CA ILE A 99 -15.24 7.64 -7.11
C ILE A 99 -15.60 6.49 -6.15
N LEU A 100 -16.71 5.78 -6.41
CA LEU A 100 -17.18 4.67 -5.57
C LEU A 100 -16.15 3.54 -5.53
N SER A 101 -15.52 3.29 -6.66
CA SER A 101 -14.41 2.36 -6.80
C SER A 101 -13.20 2.72 -5.94
N ALA A 102 -12.80 4.01 -5.91
CA ALA A 102 -11.69 4.47 -5.08
C ALA A 102 -12.05 4.40 -3.59
N LEU A 103 -13.29 4.73 -3.23
CA LEU A 103 -13.79 4.61 -1.87
C LEU A 103 -13.73 3.16 -1.38
N PHE A 104 -14.22 2.20 -2.18
CA PHE A 104 -14.23 0.79 -1.81
C PHE A 104 -12.82 0.22 -1.64
N GLU A 105 -11.90 0.57 -2.54
CA GLU A 105 -10.48 0.21 -2.43
C GLU A 105 -9.89 0.76 -1.12
N GLY A 106 -10.13 2.03 -0.80
CA GLY A 106 -9.69 2.66 0.45
C GLY A 106 -10.23 1.94 1.68
N THR A 107 -11.53 1.64 1.73
CA THR A 107 -12.14 0.92 2.85
C THR A 107 -11.57 -0.50 3.02
N ILE A 108 -11.35 -1.23 1.94
CA ILE A 108 -10.77 -2.58 1.97
C ILE A 108 -9.29 -2.54 2.39
N PHE A 109 -8.52 -1.53 1.97
CA PHE A 109 -7.16 -1.35 2.45
C PHE A 109 -7.13 -1.00 3.94
N THR A 110 -7.97 -0.07 4.39
CA THR A 110 -8.09 0.25 5.81
C THR A 110 -8.49 -0.99 6.62
N TYR A 111 -9.43 -1.80 6.13
CA TYR A 111 -9.79 -3.07 6.76
C TYR A 111 -8.62 -4.06 6.82
N ALA A 112 -7.87 -4.24 5.72
CA ALA A 112 -6.74 -5.16 5.66
C ALA A 112 -5.61 -4.74 6.60
N ILE A 113 -5.38 -3.42 6.71
CA ILE A 113 -4.44 -2.81 7.64
C ILE A 113 -4.93 -3.06 9.08
N LEU A 114 -6.11 -2.55 9.46
CA LEU A 114 -6.65 -2.65 10.82
C LEU A 114 -6.79 -4.08 11.34
N LYS A 115 -7.18 -5.04 10.50
CA LYS A 115 -7.39 -6.43 10.91
C LYS A 115 -6.10 -7.14 11.32
N HIS A 116 -4.94 -6.65 10.87
CA HIS A 116 -3.64 -7.23 11.19
C HIS A 116 -2.73 -6.27 11.98
N GLU A 117 -3.26 -5.12 12.38
CA GLU A 117 -2.52 -4.08 13.09
C GLU A 117 -2.68 -4.08 14.61
N VAL A 118 -3.47 -4.96 15.24
CA VAL A 118 -3.58 -4.89 16.71
C VAL A 118 -2.25 -5.22 17.43
N MET A 119 -1.27 -5.88 16.77
CA MET A 119 0.08 -6.03 17.34
C MET A 119 1.21 -6.02 16.28
N GLY A 120 1.96 -4.92 16.17
CA GLY A 120 3.23 -4.81 15.41
C GLY A 120 3.26 -3.77 14.28
N ILE A 121 2.32 -2.79 14.33
CA ILE A 121 2.16 -1.71 13.34
C ILE A 121 3.47 -1.01 13.07
N ASP A 122 4.17 -0.63 14.14
CA ASP A 122 5.25 0.32 14.06
C ASP A 122 6.44 -0.21 13.25
N GLU A 123 6.67 -1.53 13.26
CA GLU A 123 7.80 -2.14 12.55
C GLU A 123 7.48 -2.27 11.05
N ARG A 124 6.22 -2.61 10.73
CA ARG A 124 5.74 -2.68 9.36
C ARG A 124 5.64 -1.28 8.75
N LEU A 125 5.14 -0.31 9.51
CA LEU A 125 5.04 1.09 9.15
C LEU A 125 6.42 1.71 8.94
N ARG A 126 7.39 1.45 9.82
CA ARG A 126 8.79 1.91 9.69
C ARG A 126 9.45 1.35 8.43
N LYS A 127 9.31 0.04 8.18
CA LYS A 127 9.83 -0.59 6.96
C LYS A 127 9.16 -0.03 5.70
N GLY A 128 7.84 0.15 5.74
CA GLY A 128 7.05 0.75 4.66
C GLY A 128 7.48 2.19 4.35
N PHE A 129 7.59 3.02 5.38
CA PHE A 129 8.06 4.41 5.27
C PHE A 129 9.48 4.48 4.73
N THR A 130 10.40 3.66 5.25
CA THR A 130 11.80 3.61 4.77
C THR A 130 11.88 3.23 3.29
N ALA A 131 11.11 2.22 2.87
CA ALA A 131 11.07 1.77 1.48
C ALA A 131 10.43 2.82 0.55
N ALA A 132 9.34 3.45 0.99
CA ALA A 132 8.67 4.52 0.26
C ALA A 132 9.58 5.75 0.11
N ALA A 133 10.26 6.16 1.18
CA ALA A 133 11.21 7.27 1.17
C ALA A 133 12.39 6.99 0.24
N PHE A 134 12.98 5.79 0.28
CA PHE A 134 14.05 5.39 -0.62
C PHE A 134 13.59 5.43 -2.10
N THR A 135 12.41 4.88 -2.38
CA THR A 135 11.86 4.82 -3.74
C THR A 135 11.50 6.22 -4.25
N GLY A 136 10.84 7.03 -3.42
CA GLY A 136 10.49 8.41 -3.74
C GLY A 136 11.72 9.28 -3.97
N PHE A 137 12.72 9.18 -3.10
CA PHE A 137 14.00 9.86 -3.27
C PHE A 137 14.71 9.43 -4.57
N GLY A 138 14.77 8.12 -4.85
CA GLY A 138 15.39 7.60 -6.07
C GLY A 138 14.68 8.09 -7.34
N ALA A 139 13.34 8.03 -7.36
CA ALA A 139 12.53 8.50 -8.48
C ALA A 139 12.67 10.02 -8.70
N LEU A 140 12.63 10.81 -7.62
CA LEU A 140 12.80 12.26 -7.70
C LEU A 140 14.21 12.62 -8.16
N SER A 141 15.24 11.92 -7.67
CA SER A 141 16.63 12.13 -8.07
C SER A 141 16.83 11.82 -9.56
N LEU A 142 16.23 10.74 -10.07
CA LEU A 142 16.26 10.40 -11.50
C LEU A 142 15.56 11.45 -12.35
N LEU A 143 14.40 11.95 -11.90
CA LEU A 143 13.65 12.98 -12.62
C LEU A 143 14.44 14.28 -12.69
N ILE A 144 14.94 14.76 -11.55
CA ILE A 144 15.76 15.98 -11.47
C ILE A 144 17.02 15.84 -12.34
N ALA A 145 17.70 14.70 -12.28
CA ALA A 145 18.92 14.48 -13.05
C ALA A 145 18.67 14.41 -14.57
N SER A 146 17.57 13.75 -14.97
CA SER A 146 17.17 13.70 -16.37
C SER A 146 16.87 15.11 -16.90
N GLU A 147 16.07 15.89 -16.19
CA GLU A 147 15.73 17.26 -16.59
C GLU A 147 16.94 18.21 -16.58
N ALA A 148 17.80 18.09 -15.56
CA ALA A 148 19.01 18.92 -15.46
C ALA A 148 20.01 18.66 -16.59
N VAL A 149 20.13 17.42 -17.06
CA VAL A 149 21.00 17.10 -18.20
C VAL A 149 20.33 17.44 -19.53
N GLU A 150 19.02 17.22 -19.67
CA GLU A 150 18.26 17.61 -20.87
C GLU A 150 18.31 19.12 -21.12
N THR A 151 18.28 19.93 -20.07
CA THR A 151 18.40 21.39 -20.17
C THR A 151 19.80 21.86 -20.60
N ALA A 152 20.85 21.08 -20.32
CA ALA A 152 22.21 21.38 -20.73
C ALA A 152 22.56 20.82 -22.11
N ILE A 153 22.06 19.63 -22.43
CA ILE A 153 22.33 18.90 -23.66
C ILE A 153 20.98 18.38 -24.20
N PRO A 154 20.49 18.90 -25.34
CA PRO A 154 19.27 18.41 -25.96
C PRO A 154 19.36 16.90 -26.25
N GLY A 155 18.40 16.11 -25.77
CA GLY A 155 18.39 14.64 -25.84
C GLY A 155 19.28 13.93 -24.80
N GLY A 156 19.85 14.67 -23.85
CA GLY A 156 20.74 14.15 -22.80
C GLY A 156 20.04 13.51 -21.59
N GLY A 157 18.71 13.57 -21.48
CA GLY A 157 17.96 13.12 -20.30
C GLY A 157 18.18 11.65 -19.96
N LEU A 158 18.33 10.77 -20.97
CA LEU A 158 18.64 9.36 -20.75
C LEU A 158 20.03 9.14 -20.15
N VAL A 159 21.00 10.00 -20.50
CA VAL A 159 22.34 10.02 -19.93
C VAL A 159 22.28 10.54 -18.48
N GLY A 160 21.49 11.58 -18.20
CA GLY A 160 21.25 12.07 -16.84
C GLY A 160 20.64 11.02 -15.92
N GLY A 161 19.65 10.28 -16.42
CA GLY A 161 19.05 9.14 -15.72
C GLY A 161 20.06 8.00 -15.45
N LEU A 162 20.96 7.70 -16.39
CA LEU A 162 21.99 6.67 -16.21
C LEU A 162 23.06 7.09 -15.19
N ILE A 163 23.51 8.34 -15.25
CA ILE A 163 24.54 8.93 -14.37
C ILE A 163 24.10 8.83 -12.90
N VAL A 164 22.82 9.03 -12.61
CA VAL A 164 22.28 8.97 -11.24
C VAL A 164 21.71 7.60 -10.89
N GLY A 165 21.13 6.89 -11.85
CA GLY A 165 20.53 5.57 -11.65
C GLY A 165 21.54 4.48 -11.31
N VAL A 166 22.70 4.44 -11.98
CA VAL A 166 23.73 3.43 -11.72
C VAL A 166 24.29 3.55 -10.30
N PRO A 167 24.69 4.75 -9.81
CA PRO A 167 25.07 4.93 -8.41
C PRO A 167 23.96 4.61 -7.42
N LEU A 168 22.70 4.98 -7.69
CA LEU A 168 21.57 4.66 -6.81
C LEU A 168 21.41 3.14 -6.60
N ILE A 169 21.61 2.35 -7.64
CA ILE A 169 21.56 0.88 -7.56
C ILE A 169 22.77 0.34 -6.80
N ALA A 170 23.99 0.82 -7.12
CA ALA A 170 25.22 0.38 -6.49
C ALA A 170 25.26 0.72 -4.99
N LEU A 171 24.80 1.92 -4.62
CA LEU A 171 24.79 2.46 -3.25
C LEU A 171 23.45 2.21 -2.53
N ARG A 172 22.59 1.31 -3.03
CA ARG A 172 21.28 1.04 -2.42
C ARG A 172 21.36 0.68 -0.93
N ARG A 173 22.37 -0.10 -0.53
CA ARG A 173 22.55 -0.57 0.86
C ARG A 173 22.89 0.57 1.83
N PRO A 174 23.92 1.40 1.57
CA PRO A 174 24.21 2.52 2.46
C PRO A 174 23.10 3.58 2.48
N ILE A 175 22.47 3.87 1.35
CA ILE A 175 21.37 4.85 1.29
C ILE A 175 20.17 4.37 2.11
N PHE A 176 19.79 3.10 1.96
CA PHE A 176 18.70 2.50 2.74
C PHE A 176 18.97 2.56 4.25
N ARG A 177 20.23 2.40 4.68
CA ARG A 177 20.62 2.53 6.10
C ARG A 177 20.42 3.95 6.64
N VAL A 178 20.66 4.98 5.83
CA VAL A 178 20.41 6.38 6.22
C VAL A 178 18.90 6.59 6.45
N PHE A 179 18.08 6.12 5.51
CA PHE A 179 16.62 6.21 5.64
C PHE A 179 16.09 5.39 6.82
N SER A 180 16.64 4.19 7.09
CA SER A 180 16.21 3.39 8.25
C SER A 180 16.56 4.07 9.57
N ASN A 181 17.72 4.74 9.65
CA ASN A 181 18.12 5.48 10.84
C ASN A 181 17.23 6.70 11.07
N LEU A 182 16.94 7.46 10.01
CA LEU A 182 16.00 8.59 10.07
C LEU A 182 14.61 8.11 10.49
N SER A 183 14.14 6.99 9.92
CA SER A 183 12.85 6.41 10.27
C SER A 183 12.81 5.91 11.71
N THR A 184 13.93 5.42 12.25
CA THR A 184 14.04 5.02 13.66
C THR A 184 14.05 6.25 14.58
N ALA A 185 14.63 7.37 14.15
CA ALA A 185 14.58 8.62 14.91
C ALA A 185 13.18 9.24 14.94
N LEU A 186 12.39 9.10 13.86
CA LEU A 186 11.03 9.61 13.77
C LEU A 186 9.99 8.67 14.40
N MET A 187 10.22 7.35 14.37
CA MET A 187 9.36 6.31 14.93
C MET A 187 10.20 5.35 15.80
N PRO A 188 10.52 5.77 17.05
CA PRO A 188 11.53 5.12 17.89
C PRO A 188 11.08 3.77 18.46
N GLU A 189 9.80 3.61 18.74
CA GLU A 189 9.27 2.39 19.31
C GLU A 189 8.53 1.62 18.25
N ALA A 190 9.14 0.53 17.82
CA ALA A 190 8.39 -0.52 17.18
C ALA A 190 8.66 -1.82 17.88
N HIS A 191 7.68 -2.26 18.64
CA HIS A 191 7.66 -3.61 19.14
C HIS A 191 7.27 -4.52 17.98
N THR A 192 8.03 -5.58 17.76
CA THR A 192 7.64 -6.59 16.79
C THR A 192 6.36 -7.29 17.26
N THR A 193 5.62 -7.91 16.35
CA THR A 193 4.42 -8.69 16.71
C THR A 193 4.75 -9.76 17.77
N GLN A 194 5.94 -10.36 17.68
CA GLN A 194 6.44 -11.34 18.65
C GLN A 194 6.70 -10.72 20.03
N GLU A 195 7.25 -9.50 20.07
CA GLU A 195 7.49 -8.77 21.33
C GLU A 195 6.18 -8.35 22.00
N LEU A 196 5.15 -7.98 21.23
CA LEU A 196 3.83 -7.65 21.76
C LEU A 196 3.06 -8.87 22.27
N GLN A 197 3.13 -10.00 21.54
CA GLN A 197 2.58 -11.27 22.03
C GLN A 197 3.28 -11.74 23.30
N TYR A 198 4.59 -11.55 23.39
CA TYR A 198 5.34 -11.81 24.62
C TYR A 198 4.86 -10.92 25.78
N LEU A 199 4.68 -9.62 25.54
CA LEU A 199 4.15 -8.68 26.53
C LEU A 199 2.74 -9.03 27.00
N GLU A 200 1.86 -9.51 26.11
CA GLU A 200 0.52 -9.97 26.49
C GLU A 200 0.58 -11.17 27.44
N VAL A 201 1.46 -12.13 27.17
CA VAL A 201 1.64 -13.28 28.06
C VAL A 201 2.33 -12.87 29.37
N PHE A 202 3.28 -11.94 29.31
CA PHE A 202 3.91 -11.37 30.50
C PHE A 202 2.88 -10.65 31.38
N ALA A 203 2.01 -9.82 30.81
CA ALA A 203 0.94 -9.13 31.53
C ALA A 203 -0.04 -10.12 32.18
N ALA A 204 -0.36 -11.23 31.49
CA ALA A 204 -1.19 -12.29 32.06
C ALA A 204 -0.49 -13.04 33.22
N ALA A 205 0.82 -13.25 33.11
CA ALA A 205 1.62 -13.92 34.14
C ALA A 205 1.94 -13.01 35.34
N ASN A 206 2.00 -11.69 35.14
CA ASN A 206 2.27 -10.70 36.17
C ASN A 206 0.98 -10.04 36.71
N ALA A 207 -0.19 -10.63 36.45
CA ALA A 207 -1.48 -10.05 36.83
C ALA A 207 -1.66 -9.89 38.36
N ASP A 208 -0.94 -10.69 39.16
CA ASP A 208 -0.90 -10.62 40.62
C ASP A 208 0.37 -9.91 41.16
N GLY A 209 1.20 -9.37 40.27
CA GLY A 209 2.46 -8.70 40.60
C GLY A 209 3.58 -9.62 41.09
N ILE A 210 3.42 -10.95 41.03
CA ILE A 210 4.40 -11.92 41.54
C ILE A 210 4.66 -13.01 40.50
N ILE A 211 5.78 -12.91 39.79
CA ILE A 211 6.20 -13.96 38.85
C ILE A 211 6.84 -15.13 39.61
N THR A 212 6.19 -16.29 39.57
CA THR A 212 6.72 -17.53 40.16
C THR A 212 7.86 -18.13 39.32
N SER A 213 8.64 -19.04 39.91
CA SER A 213 9.73 -19.73 39.19
C SER A 213 9.26 -20.53 37.97
N LYS A 214 8.03 -21.05 38.01
CA LYS A 214 7.41 -21.76 36.88
C LYS A 214 7.00 -20.81 35.77
N GLU A 215 6.39 -19.67 36.10
CA GLU A 215 6.04 -18.63 35.13
C GLU A 215 7.28 -18.02 34.49
N ARG A 216 8.35 -17.77 35.26
CA ARG A 216 9.64 -17.33 34.73
C ARG A 216 10.19 -18.30 33.69
N THR A 217 10.17 -19.60 34.02
CA THR A 217 10.61 -20.65 33.09
C THR A 217 9.75 -20.69 31.83
N MET A 218 8.43 -20.51 31.96
CA MET A 218 7.50 -20.45 30.83
C MET A 218 7.74 -19.22 29.94
N LEU A 219 7.97 -18.06 30.54
CA LEU A 219 8.29 -16.82 29.84
C LEU A 219 9.61 -16.92 29.08
N ASP A 220 10.67 -17.46 29.70
CA ASP A 220 11.96 -17.68 29.04
C ASP A 220 11.85 -18.63 27.83
N LEU A 221 11.03 -19.68 27.95
CA LEU A 221 10.76 -20.60 26.84
C LEU A 221 10.00 -19.92 25.71
N GLN A 222 9.04 -19.05 26.01
CA GLN A 222 8.30 -18.29 25.00
C GLN A 222 9.15 -17.22 24.34
N ALA A 223 9.94 -16.46 25.10
CA ALA A 223 10.90 -15.50 24.57
C ALA A 223 11.87 -16.19 23.59
N LYS A 224 12.37 -17.38 23.96
CA LYS A 224 13.22 -18.19 23.09
C LYS A 224 12.49 -18.71 21.85
N ALA A 225 11.23 -19.13 21.99
CA ALA A 225 10.40 -19.57 20.85
C ALA A 225 10.09 -18.42 19.87
N PHE A 226 9.96 -17.20 20.39
CA PHE A 226 9.75 -15.97 19.63
C PHE A 226 11.05 -15.33 19.10
N GLY A 227 12.22 -15.87 19.46
CA GLY A 227 13.53 -15.36 19.03
C GLY A 227 13.94 -14.06 19.72
N ILE A 228 13.35 -13.73 20.86
CA ILE A 228 13.66 -12.54 21.67
C ILE A 228 14.95 -12.80 22.44
N ASN A 229 15.92 -11.90 22.31
CA ASN A 229 17.18 -11.97 23.07
C ASN A 229 16.92 -11.70 24.56
N PRO A 230 17.52 -12.42 25.52
CA PRO A 230 17.38 -12.16 26.96
C PRO A 230 17.64 -10.72 27.43
N ASP A 231 18.46 -9.93 26.72
CA ASP A 231 18.63 -8.51 27.05
C ASP A 231 17.42 -7.66 26.59
N ARG A 232 16.81 -8.03 25.46
CA ARG A 232 15.59 -7.39 24.96
C ARG A 232 14.36 -7.80 25.77
N GLN A 233 14.31 -9.07 26.21
CA GLN A 233 13.29 -9.58 27.11
C GLN A 233 13.22 -8.75 28.40
N ARG A 234 14.36 -8.53 29.06
CA ARG A 234 14.42 -7.69 30.28
C ARG A 234 13.95 -6.25 30.06
N HIS A 235 14.25 -5.68 28.89
CA HIS A 235 13.77 -4.35 28.54
C HIS A 235 12.23 -4.31 28.36
N LEU A 236 11.66 -5.34 27.74
CA LEU A 236 10.21 -5.47 27.56
C LEU A 236 9.49 -5.65 28.91
N GLU A 237 10.03 -6.50 29.79
CA GLU A 237 9.46 -6.74 31.12
C GLU A 237 9.47 -5.47 31.98
N GLY A 238 10.56 -4.69 31.98
CA GLY A 238 10.62 -3.40 32.67
C GLY A 238 9.60 -2.38 32.14
N PHE A 239 9.38 -2.35 30.82
CA PHE A 239 8.32 -1.53 30.21
C PHE A 239 6.92 -2.00 30.60
N GLY A 240 6.70 -3.32 30.64
CA GLY A 240 5.43 -3.92 31.04
C GLY A 240 5.09 -3.71 32.51
N GLU A 241 6.08 -3.60 33.38
CA GLU A 241 5.90 -3.28 34.81
C GLU A 241 5.51 -1.80 35.02
N GLU A 242 6.11 -0.86 34.27
CA GLU A 242 5.77 0.58 34.33
C GLU A 242 4.36 0.89 33.81
N ALA A 243 3.82 0.09 32.89
CA ALA A 243 2.48 0.29 32.32
C ALA A 243 1.33 -0.18 33.24
N VAL A 244 1.64 -0.88 34.34
CA VAL A 244 0.67 -1.44 35.30
C VAL A 244 0.54 -0.57 36.56
N GLU A 245 1.42 0.43 36.76
CA GLU A 245 1.26 1.52 37.74
C GLU A 245 0.30 2.63 37.26
#